data_AF-A0A2V9U7Q8-F1
#
_entry.id   AF-A0A2V9U7Q8-F1
#
_cell.length_a   1.000
_cell.length_b   1.000
_cell.length_c   1.000
_cell.angle_alpha   90.00
_cell.angle_beta   90.00
_cell.angle_gamma   90.00
#
_symmetry.space_group_name_H-M   'P 1'
#
loop_
_entity.id
_entity.type
_entity.pdbx_description
1 polymer ?
#
loop_
_entity_poly.entity_id
_entity_poly.type
_entity_poly.pdbx_seq_one_letter_code
_entity_poly.pdbx_strand_id
1 'polypeptide(L)' 'RPDGRAFDQIRPISIEVGVLPRTHGSAIFTRGETQALVTTTLGTSDDMQRLEVFEGEAKKRFMLHYNFP' A
#
# COMPACT_ATOMS: atom_id res chain seq x y z
N ARG A 1 -13.61 0.53 25.60
CA ARG A 1 -12.44 -0.04 24.88
C ARG A 1 -11.19 0.17 25.75
N PRO A 2 -10.14 -0.66 25.65
CA PRO A 2 -8.94 -0.53 26.52
C PRO A 2 -8.25 0.85 26.46
N ASP A 3 -8.38 1.56 25.35
CA ASP A 3 -7.81 2.88 25.09
C ASP A 3 -8.80 4.05 25.37
N GLY A 4 -9.91 3.78 26.07
CA GLY A 4 -10.86 4.81 26.52
C GLY A 4 -11.77 5.41 25.44
N ARG A 5 -11.61 5.03 24.17
CA ARG A 5 -12.40 5.58 23.07
C ARG A 5 -13.84 5.08 23.04
N ALA A 6 -14.72 5.91 22.49
CA ALA A 6 -16.07 5.49 22.10
C ALA A 6 -16.05 4.48 20.95
N PHE A 7 -17.20 3.86 20.68
CA PHE A 7 -17.33 2.84 19.63
C PHE A 7 -17.17 3.42 18.22
N ASP A 8 -17.63 4.66 18.03
CA ASP A 8 -17.58 5.45 16.80
C ASP A 8 -16.32 6.33 16.69
N GLN A 9 -15.58 6.50 17.78
CA GLN A 9 -14.38 7.32 17.80
C GLN A 9 -13.21 6.62 17.10
N ILE A 10 -12.74 7.20 15.99
CA ILE A 10 -11.57 6.76 15.22
C ILE A 10 -10.28 7.26 15.91
N ARG A 11 -9.18 6.50 15.80
CA ARG A 11 -7.86 6.96 16.27
C ARG A 11 -7.37 8.15 15.42
N PRO A 12 -6.49 9.03 15.95
CA PRO A 12 -5.91 10.11 15.16
C PRO A 12 -5.30 9.61 13.86
N ILE A 13 -5.53 10.35 12.76
CA ILE A 13 -5.01 10.03 11.42
C ILE A 13 -4.08 11.16 10.98
N SER A 14 -2.92 10.79 10.42
CA SER A 14 -2.07 11.70 9.67
C SER A 14 -1.65 11.05 8.35
N ILE A 15 -1.46 11.91 7.34
CA ILE A 15 -1.10 11.50 5.98
C ILE A 15 -0.06 12.48 5.47
N GLU A 16 1.06 11.95 4.98
CA GLU A 16 2.08 12.72 4.29
C GLU A 16 2.32 12.09 2.91
N VAL A 17 2.43 12.91 1.87
CA VAL A 17 2.63 12.48 0.48
C VAL A 17 3.96 13.02 -0.04
N GLY A 18 4.62 12.29 -0.94
CA GLY A 18 5.88 12.71 -1.54
C GLY A 18 7.09 12.62 -0.60
N VAL A 19 7.00 11.81 0.48
CA VAL A 19 8.06 11.62 1.48
C VAL A 19 9.38 11.09 0.91
N LEU A 20 9.32 10.36 -0.21
CA LEU A 20 10.47 9.86 -0.95
C LEU A 20 10.51 10.55 -2.31
N PRO A 21 11.43 11.50 -2.55
CA PRO A 21 11.39 12.40 -3.70
C PRO A 21 11.69 11.73 -5.05
N ARG A 22 12.17 10.49 -5.05
CA ARG A 22 12.57 9.75 -6.26
C ARG A 22 11.63 8.63 -6.67
N THR A 23 10.67 8.26 -5.82
CA THR A 23 9.68 7.24 -6.20
C THR A 23 8.63 7.89 -7.10
N HIS A 24 7.96 7.10 -7.96
CA HIS A 24 6.86 7.65 -8.78
C HIS A 24 5.70 8.17 -7.91
N GLY A 25 5.46 7.51 -6.78
CA GLY A 25 4.61 8.01 -5.70
C GLY A 25 5.08 7.48 -4.35
N SER A 26 4.86 8.25 -3.29
CA SER A 26 5.11 7.81 -1.92
C SER A 26 4.13 8.45 -0.95
N ALA A 27 3.77 7.72 0.09
CA ALA A 27 2.96 8.22 1.19
C ALA A 27 3.29 7.51 2.51
N ILE A 28 3.21 8.24 3.61
CA ILE A 28 3.13 7.68 4.96
C ILE A 28 1.71 7.90 5.46
N PHE A 29 1.03 6.80 5.79
CA PHE A 29 -0.28 6.82 6.43
C PHE A 29 -0.13 6.33 7.87
N THR A 30 -0.61 7.11 8.84
CA THR A 30 -0.61 6.74 10.26
C THR A 30 -2.01 6.84 10.83
N ARG A 31 -2.46 5.79 11.55
CA ARG A 31 -3.73 5.78 12.29
C ARG A 31 -3.54 5.21 13.70
N GLY A 32 -3.39 6.09 14.68
CA GLY A 32 -2.89 5.73 16.01
C GLY A 32 -1.47 5.16 15.87
N GLU A 33 -1.22 3.99 16.45
CA GLU A 33 0.09 3.32 16.39
C GLU A 33 0.29 2.44 15.14
N THR A 34 -0.71 2.37 14.24
CA THR A 34 -0.57 1.65 12.98
C THR A 34 -0.05 2.61 11.91
N GLN A 35 1.13 2.33 11.36
CA GLN A 35 1.74 3.12 10.29
C GLN A 35 2.12 2.24 9.11
N ALA A 36 1.96 2.78 7.90
CA ALA A 36 2.43 2.16 6.66
C ALA A 36 3.14 3.21 5.78
N LEU A 37 4.35 2.87 5.34
CA LEU A 37 5.01 3.53 4.22
C LEU A 37 4.60 2.79 2.94
N VAL A 38 4.01 3.52 2.00
CA VAL A 38 3.54 2.99 0.72
C VAL A 38 4.26 3.73 -0.41
N THR A 39 4.81 2.98 -1.36
CA THR A 39 5.42 3.53 -2.58
C THR A 39 4.68 3.00 -3.81
N THR A 40 4.55 3.85 -4.82
CA THR A 40 4.02 3.48 -6.13
C THR A 40 5.16 3.47 -7.14
N THR A 41 5.18 2.44 -7.99
CA THR A 41 6.07 2.33 -9.15
C THR A 41 5.23 2.13 -10.40
N LEU A 42 5.41 3.01 -11.40
CA LEU A 42 4.84 2.87 -12.72
C LEU A 42 5.81 2.09 -13.60
N GLY A 43 5.29 1.12 -14.34
CA GLY A 43 6.02 0.32 -15.30
C GLY A 43 5.27 0.26 -16.64
N THR A 44 5.87 -0.44 -17.58
CA THR A 44 5.33 -0.73 -18.92
C THR A 44 4.53 -2.04 -18.93
N SER A 45 4.04 -2.45 -20.10
CA SER A 45 3.42 -3.77 -20.29
C SER A 45 4.36 -4.94 -19.98
N ASP A 46 5.68 -4.71 -20.09
CA ASP A 46 6.69 -5.74 -19.86
C ASP A 46 6.91 -5.99 -18.37
N ASP A 47 6.54 -5.02 -17.52
CA ASP A 47 6.60 -5.11 -16.06
C ASP A 47 5.37 -5.80 -15.45
N MET A 48 4.39 -6.22 -16.27
CA MET A 48 3.22 -6.96 -15.80
C MET A 48 3.62 -8.35 -15.30
N GLN A 49 3.07 -8.78 -14.17
CA GLN A 49 3.33 -10.11 -13.64
C GLN A 49 2.72 -11.18 -14.56
N ARG A 50 3.56 -12.06 -15.10
CA ARG A 50 3.13 -13.27 -15.81
C ARG A 50 2.65 -14.30 -14.79
N LEU A 51 1.49 -14.89 -15.05
CA LEU A 51 0.86 -15.90 -14.21
C LEU A 51 0.59 -17.13 -15.08
N GLU A 52 1.15 -18.25 -14.69
CA GLU A 52 0.79 -19.55 -15.26
C GLU A 52 -0.44 -20.06 -14.51
N VAL A 53 -1.57 -20.11 -15.19
CA VAL A 53 -2.82 -20.64 -14.66
C VAL A 53 -3.26 -21.85 -15.49
N PHE A 54 -4.17 -22.67 -14.95
CA PHE A 54 -4.64 -23.88 -15.64
C PHE A 54 -5.24 -23.61 -17.03
N GLU A 55 -5.82 -22.42 -17.23
CA GLU A 55 -6.40 -21.98 -18.52
C GLU A 55 -5.36 -21.43 -19.50
N GLY A 56 -4.09 -21.30 -19.11
CA GLY A 56 -2.99 -20.77 -19.93
C GLY A 56 -2.21 -19.65 -19.25
N GLU A 57 -1.54 -18.81 -20.06
CA GLU A 57 -0.78 -17.68 -19.55
C GLU A 57 -1.66 -16.43 -19.39
N ALA A 58 -1.67 -15.85 -18.19
CA ALA A 58 -2.34 -14.57 -17.89
C ALA A 58 -1.31 -13.50 -17.48
N LYS A 59 -1.65 -12.22 -17.69
CA LYS A 59 -0.82 -11.09 -17.24
C LYS A 59 -1.59 -10.19 -16.27
N LYS A 60 -0.98 -9.88 -15.12
CA LYS A 60 -1.55 -9.03 -14.07
C LYS A 60 -0.90 -7.65 -14.09
N ARG A 61 -1.69 -6.62 -14.36
CA ARG A 61 -1.21 -5.22 -14.46
C ARG A 61 -1.03 -4.51 -13.12
N PHE A 62 -1.65 -5.03 -12.07
CA PHE A 62 -1.65 -4.41 -10.74
C PHE A 62 -1.04 -5.37 -9.73
N MET A 63 -0.02 -4.90 -9.04
CA MET A 63 0.70 -5.67 -8.01
C MET A 63 0.65 -4.88 -6.71
N LEU A 64 0.38 -5.58 -5.62
CA LEU A 64 0.47 -5.05 -4.26
C LEU A 64 1.33 -6.01 -3.45
N HIS A 65 2.47 -5.51 -2.99
CA HIS A 65 3.36 -6.25 -2.11
C HIS A 65 3.24 -5.67 -0.71
N TYR A 66 2.81 -6.50 0.24
CA TYR A 66 2.65 -6.13 1.65
C TYR A 66 3.77 -6.77 2.46
N ASN A 67 4.49 -5.95 3.23
CA ASN A 67 5.54 -6.38 4.13
C ASN A 67 5.16 -6.01 5.57
N PHE A 68 5.32 -6.97 6.49
CA PHE A 68 5.16 -6.77 7.93
C PHE A 68 6.43 -7.27 8.62
N PRO A 69 7.43 -6.39 8.81
CA PRO A 69 8.72 -6.75 9.39
C PRO A 69 8.62 -7.11 10.89
#